data_AF-A0A2H5V7V0-F1
#
_entry.id   AF-A0A2H5V7V0-F1
#
_cell.length_a   1.000
_cell.length_b   1.000
_cell.length_c   1.000
_cell.angle_alpha   90.00
_cell.angle_beta   90.00
_cell.angle_gamma   90.00
#
_symmetry.space_group_name_H-M   'P 1'
#
loop_
_entity.id
_entity.type
_entity.pdbx_description
1 polymer ?
#
loop_
_entity_poly.entity_id
_entity_poly.type
_entity_poly.pdbx_seq_one_letter_code
_entity_poly.pdbx_strand_id
1 'polypeptide(L)'
;MSTTLGWMVVREDVQYYIYDGSRNVIGYFTPDYGTNEEDRIIDLITDEASVRGGKLTLYITAIPNDEMNYDKFMEWMNSLDEKLTKVKAYQDKRGLGSPTVRIEHNSVAVNMDIRFDRRVELTKKSLTSALSEVLDEIHAIQVI
;
A
#
# COMPACT_ATOMS: atom_id res chain seq x y z
N MET A 1 4.83 -23.81 -2.24
CA MET A 1 4.07 -23.44 -1.03
C MET A 1 4.46 -22.02 -0.71
N SER A 2 3.56 -21.05 -0.95
CA SER A 2 3.84 -19.63 -0.69
C SER A 2 3.80 -19.43 0.82
N THR A 3 4.90 -19.01 1.42
CA THR A 3 4.92 -18.50 2.79
C THR A 3 4.15 -17.19 2.78
N THR A 4 2.90 -17.20 3.21
CA THR A 4 2.15 -15.97 3.47
C THR A 4 2.96 -15.16 4.48
N LEU A 5 3.40 -13.96 4.10
CA LEU A 5 4.35 -13.13 4.85
C LEU A 5 3.79 -12.54 6.16
N GLY A 6 2.66 -13.07 6.64
CA GLY A 6 2.07 -12.73 7.92
C GLY A 6 1.47 -11.33 7.97
N TRP A 7 1.04 -10.78 6.82
CA TRP A 7 0.44 -9.45 6.74
C TRP A 7 -0.75 -9.31 7.68
N MET A 8 -0.84 -8.16 8.35
CA MET A 8 -1.97 -7.83 9.18
C MET A 8 -2.52 -6.47 8.79
N VAL A 9 -3.83 -6.40 8.57
CA VAL A 9 -4.54 -5.14 8.33
C VAL A 9 -5.32 -4.76 9.58
N VAL A 10 -5.19 -3.52 10.02
CA VAL A 10 -5.90 -2.97 11.18
C VAL A 10 -6.54 -1.65 10.77
N ARG A 11 -7.84 -1.49 11.06
CA ARG A 11 -8.54 -0.23 10.82
C ARG A 11 -8.17 0.76 11.93
N GLU A 12 -7.68 1.92 11.54
CA GLU A 12 -7.52 3.09 12.40
C GLU A 12 -8.25 4.26 11.74
N ASP A 13 -9.38 4.65 12.32
CA ASP A 13 -10.29 5.67 11.76
C ASP A 13 -10.81 5.31 10.35
N VAL A 14 -10.43 6.09 9.33
CA VAL A 14 -10.82 5.90 7.92
C VAL A 14 -9.78 5.12 7.11
N GLN A 15 -8.63 4.82 7.69
CA GLN A 15 -7.51 4.14 7.04
C GLN A 15 -7.32 2.72 7.57
N TYR A 16 -6.74 1.87 6.74
CA TYR A 16 -6.43 0.48 7.07
C TYR A 16 -4.92 0.30 7.06
N TYR A 17 -4.29 0.42 8.23
CA TYR A 17 -2.85 0.24 8.40
C TYR A 17 -2.44 -1.20 8.16
N ILE A 18 -1.29 -1.37 7.51
CA ILE A 18 -0.75 -2.65 7.08
C ILE A 18 0.56 -2.88 7.82
N TYR A 19 0.64 -4.05 8.45
CA TYR A 19 1.80 -4.48 9.21
C TYR A 19 2.41 -5.72 8.59
N ASP A 20 3.75 -5.80 8.63
CA ASP A 20 4.49 -7.02 8.32
C ASP A 20 4.37 -8.07 9.44
N GLY A 21 4.92 -9.27 9.21
CA GLY A 21 4.95 -10.34 10.22
C GLY A 21 5.72 -9.99 11.51
N SER A 22 6.54 -8.93 11.48
CA SER A 22 7.29 -8.40 12.64
C SER A 22 6.55 -7.25 13.34
N ARG A 23 5.32 -6.92 12.90
CA ARG A 23 4.49 -5.81 13.39
C ARG A 23 5.06 -4.42 13.10
N ASN A 24 5.90 -4.27 12.07
CA ASN A 24 6.26 -2.96 11.55
C ASN A 24 5.18 -2.47 10.60
N VAL A 25 4.84 -1.17 10.69
CA VAL A 25 3.95 -0.53 9.72
C VAL A 25 4.69 -0.38 8.39
N ILE A 26 4.14 -0.97 7.33
CA ILE A 26 4.69 -0.86 5.97
C ILE A 26 3.89 0.11 5.09
N GLY A 27 2.73 0.55 5.57
CA GLY A 27 1.84 1.44 4.83
C GLY A 27 0.39 1.35 5.29
N TYR A 28 -0.51 1.83 4.45
CA TYR A 28 -1.94 1.78 4.69
C TYR A 28 -2.74 1.77 3.39
N PHE A 29 -3.96 1.28 3.48
CA PHE A 29 -4.96 1.28 2.42
C PHE A 29 -6.08 2.28 2.74
N THR A 30 -6.44 3.08 1.75
CA THR A 30 -7.59 4.00 1.78
C THR A 30 -8.61 3.50 0.77
N PRO A 31 -9.78 2.99 1.21
CA PRO A 31 -10.80 2.49 0.31
C PRO A 31 -11.40 3.59 -0.57
N ASP A 32 -11.73 3.25 -1.81
CA ASP A 32 -12.53 4.13 -2.67
C ASP A 32 -14.02 3.79 -2.55
N TYR A 33 -14.75 4.63 -1.81
CA TYR A 33 -16.18 4.50 -1.57
C TYR A 33 -17.05 5.08 -2.71
N GLY A 34 -16.46 5.57 -3.80
CA GLY A 34 -17.20 6.25 -4.88
C GLY A 34 -17.62 7.68 -4.51
N THR A 35 -18.30 8.36 -5.43
CA THR A 35 -18.62 9.80 -5.35
C THR A 35 -19.99 10.14 -4.80
N ASN A 36 -20.83 9.15 -4.50
CA ASN A 36 -22.20 9.40 -4.01
C ASN A 36 -22.15 9.61 -2.48
N GLU A 37 -22.31 10.85 -2.02
CA GLU A 37 -22.12 11.23 -0.61
C GLU A 37 -23.11 10.53 0.35
N GLU A 38 -24.34 10.27 -0.09
CA GLU A 38 -25.37 9.59 0.72
C GLU A 38 -25.05 8.10 0.93
N ASP A 39 -24.58 7.40 -0.11
CA ASP A 39 -24.17 5.99 -0.01
C ASP A 39 -22.89 5.82 0.81
N ARG A 40 -21.98 6.80 0.74
CA ARG A 40 -20.73 6.85 1.52
C ARG A 40 -20.97 6.84 3.03
N ILE A 41 -21.94 7.61 3.50
CA ILE A 41 -22.26 7.71 4.93
C ILE A 41 -22.90 6.41 5.42
N ILE A 42 -23.76 5.80 4.61
CA ILE A 42 -24.41 4.53 4.94
C ILE A 42 -23.37 3.41 4.99
N ASP A 43 -22.49 3.30 3.99
CA ASP A 43 -21.40 2.32 3.96
C ASP A 43 -20.37 2.55 5.08
N LEU A 44 -20.14 3.78 5.54
CA LEU A 44 -19.23 4.04 6.68
C LEU A 44 -19.83 3.62 8.04
N ILE A 45 -21.16 3.56 8.13
CA ILE A 45 -21.91 3.29 9.38
C ILE A 45 -22.32 1.82 9.47
N THR A 46 -22.57 1.14 8.35
CA THR A 46 -22.86 -0.30 8.34
C THR A 46 -21.55 -1.05 8.17
N ASP A 47 -21.21 -1.97 9.08
CA ASP A 47 -20.05 -2.88 8.97
C ASP A 47 -20.09 -3.80 7.71
N GLU A 48 -20.98 -3.52 6.75
CA GLU A 48 -21.19 -4.19 5.46
C GLU A 48 -20.60 -3.42 4.27
N ALA A 49 -19.80 -2.38 4.53
CA ALA A 49 -19.08 -1.62 3.50
C ALA A 49 -18.22 -2.54 2.61
N SER A 50 -18.39 -2.46 1.29
CA SER A 50 -17.54 -3.19 0.34
C SER A 50 -17.09 -2.34 -0.85
N VAL A 51 -15.79 -2.43 -1.16
CA VAL A 51 -15.13 -1.62 -2.20
C VAL A 51 -14.58 -2.47 -3.33
N ARG A 52 -14.43 -1.88 -4.51
CA ARG A 52 -13.75 -2.52 -5.66
C ARG A 52 -12.26 -2.20 -5.74
N GLY A 53 -11.75 -1.39 -4.83
CA GLY A 53 -10.39 -0.89 -4.88
C GLY A 53 -10.20 0.32 -3.98
N GLY A 54 -9.08 0.99 -4.18
CA GLY A 54 -8.71 2.15 -3.41
C GLY A 54 -7.25 2.53 -3.67
N LYS A 55 -6.70 3.30 -2.74
CA LYS A 55 -5.32 3.76 -2.77
C LYS A 55 -4.50 2.98 -1.75
N LEU A 56 -3.42 2.34 -2.18
CA LEU A 56 -2.43 1.72 -1.32
C LEU A 56 -1.21 2.63 -1.21
N THR A 57 -0.93 3.10 0.00
CA THR A 57 0.27 3.87 0.32
C THR A 57 1.27 2.93 0.99
N LEU A 58 2.48 2.80 0.44
CA LEU A 58 3.56 2.00 1.02
C LEU A 58 4.78 2.84 1.32
N TYR A 59 5.39 2.61 2.47
CA TYR A 59 6.68 3.19 2.85
C TYR A 59 7.80 2.30 2.28
N ILE A 60 8.42 2.75 1.17
CA ILE A 60 9.35 1.90 0.41
C ILE A 60 10.80 2.04 0.86
N THR A 61 11.15 3.16 1.52
CA THR A 61 12.46 3.37 2.14
C THR A 61 12.39 4.51 3.14
N ALA A 62 13.14 4.41 4.23
CA ALA A 62 13.34 5.51 5.16
C ALA A 62 14.30 6.54 4.54
N ILE A 63 14.07 7.82 4.84
CA ILE A 63 14.99 8.90 4.49
C ILE A 63 16.18 8.84 5.46
N PRO A 64 17.42 8.86 4.96
CA PRO A 64 18.60 8.98 5.83
C PRO A 64 18.53 10.26 6.67
N ASN A 65 18.60 10.11 7.99
CA ASN A 65 18.55 11.25 8.93
C ASN A 65 19.93 11.66 9.45
N ASP A 66 20.95 10.81 9.25
CA ASP A 66 22.33 11.04 9.69
C ASP A 66 23.22 11.45 8.52
N GLU A 67 24.38 12.01 8.85
CA GLU A 67 25.42 12.30 7.86
C GLU A 67 25.83 11.00 7.14
N MET A 68 25.69 11.03 5.82
CA MET A 68 26.04 9.94 4.93
C MET A 68 27.07 10.44 3.93
N ASN A 69 28.09 9.63 3.65
CA ASN A 69 29.02 9.96 2.58
C ASN A 69 28.31 9.93 1.22
N TYR A 70 28.89 10.63 0.25
CA TYR A 70 28.30 10.78 -1.08
C TYR A 70 27.96 9.43 -1.73
N ASP A 71 28.87 8.46 -1.68
CA ASP A 71 28.68 7.16 -2.35
C ASP A 71 27.49 6.38 -1.79
N LYS A 72 27.36 6.31 -0.46
CA LYS A 72 26.20 5.66 0.18
C LYS A 72 24.89 6.38 -0.11
N PHE A 73 24.93 7.72 -0.20
CA PHE A 73 23.74 8.48 -0.58
C PHE A 73 23.33 8.16 -2.01
N MET A 74 24.28 8.05 -2.92
CA MET A 74 24.02 7.64 -4.31
C MET A 74 23.52 6.19 -4.41
N GLU A 75 24.03 5.27 -3.59
CA GLU A 75 23.51 3.90 -3.49
C GLU A 75 22.05 3.89 -3.02
N TRP A 76 21.71 4.67 -1.99
CA TRP A 76 20.32 4.81 -1.52
C TRP A 76 19.40 5.40 -2.60
N MET A 77 19.86 6.45 -3.31
CA MET A 77 19.13 7.04 -4.43
C MET A 77 18.89 6.04 -5.57
N ASN A 78 19.90 5.25 -5.94
CA ASN A 78 19.77 4.22 -6.97
C ASN A 78 18.80 3.11 -6.56
N SER A 79 18.88 2.67 -5.30
CA SER A 79 17.93 1.69 -4.76
C SER A 79 16.49 2.22 -4.75
N LEU A 80 16.30 3.50 -4.40
CA LEU A 80 15.01 4.16 -4.47
C LEU A 80 14.48 4.23 -5.91
N ASP A 81 15.30 4.65 -6.87
CA ASP A 81 14.93 4.72 -8.28
C ASP A 81 14.51 3.35 -8.83
N GLU A 82 15.25 2.30 -8.48
CA GLU A 82 14.92 0.93 -8.85
C GLU A 82 13.53 0.52 -8.32
N LYS A 83 13.26 0.79 -7.03
CA LYS A 83 11.96 0.50 -6.42
C LYS A 83 10.83 1.27 -7.10
N LEU A 84 11.01 2.56 -7.36
CA LEU A 84 10.01 3.41 -8.03
C LEU A 84 9.73 2.93 -9.46
N THR A 85 10.77 2.51 -10.18
CA THR A 85 10.65 1.95 -11.52
C THR A 85 9.82 0.66 -11.49
N LYS A 86 10.07 -0.23 -10.53
CA LYS A 86 9.30 -1.47 -10.36
C LYS A 86 7.84 -1.20 -9.99
N VAL A 87 7.58 -0.22 -9.13
CA VAL A 87 6.21 0.22 -8.80
C VAL A 87 5.49 0.74 -10.04
N LYS A 88 6.13 1.60 -10.82
CA LYS A 88 5.55 2.10 -12.07
C LYS A 88 5.24 0.96 -13.04
N ALA A 89 6.19 0.05 -13.27
CA ALA A 89 5.99 -1.10 -14.15
C ALA A 89 4.85 -2.02 -13.65
N TYR A 90 4.72 -2.19 -12.33
CA TYR A 90 3.62 -2.95 -11.72
C TYR A 90 2.25 -2.33 -12.01
N GLN A 91 2.12 -0.99 -11.91
CA GLN A 91 0.89 -0.24 -12.22
C GLN A 91 0.56 -0.29 -13.71
N ASP A 92 1.55 -0.04 -14.56
CA ASP A 92 1.40 -0.04 -16.02
C ASP A 92 0.91 -1.41 -16.53
N LYS A 93 1.46 -2.52 -16.01
CA LYS A 93 1.05 -3.89 -16.35
C LYS A 93 -0.42 -4.17 -16.02
N ARG A 94 -0.99 -3.50 -15.03
CA ARG A 94 -2.40 -3.65 -14.61
C ARG A 94 -3.34 -2.63 -15.24
N GLY A 95 -2.82 -1.74 -16.08
CA GLY A 95 -3.59 -0.65 -16.66
C GLY A 95 -4.12 0.33 -15.61
N LEU A 96 -3.39 0.50 -14.51
CA LEU A 96 -3.75 1.38 -13.40
C LEU A 96 -3.11 2.76 -13.56
N GLY A 97 -3.60 3.73 -12.77
CA GLY A 97 -3.07 5.09 -12.77
C GLY A 97 -1.59 5.14 -12.41
N SER A 98 -0.91 6.18 -12.92
CA SER A 98 0.49 6.43 -12.55
C SER A 98 0.61 6.65 -11.04
N PRO A 99 1.58 5.99 -10.38
CA PRO A 99 1.78 6.15 -8.94
C PRO A 99 2.26 7.57 -8.63
N THR A 100 1.95 8.05 -7.43
CA THR A 100 2.50 9.31 -6.91
C THR A 100 3.44 9.03 -5.74
N VAL A 101 4.44 9.90 -5.57
CA VAL A 101 5.46 9.77 -4.53
C VAL A 101 5.40 10.99 -3.63
N ARG A 102 5.48 10.79 -2.32
CA ARG A 102 5.58 11.87 -1.33
C ARG A 102 6.47 11.46 -0.18
N ILE A 103 6.88 12.44 0.61
CA ILE A 103 7.58 12.21 1.87
C ILE A 103 6.54 12.21 2.99
N GLU A 104 6.55 11.17 3.81
CA GLU A 104 5.61 10.99 4.92
C GLU A 104 6.32 10.22 6.04
N HIS A 105 6.22 10.68 7.30
CA HIS A 105 6.84 10.04 8.47
C HIS A 105 8.33 9.67 8.27
N ASN A 106 9.13 10.60 7.74
CA ASN A 106 10.55 10.40 7.39
C ASN A 106 10.80 9.21 6.44
N SER A 107 9.83 8.87 5.61
CA SER A 107 9.92 7.81 4.61
C SER A 107 9.49 8.31 3.24
N VAL A 108 10.02 7.69 2.21
CA VAL A 108 9.48 7.84 0.85
C VAL A 108 8.26 6.92 0.75
N ALA A 109 7.09 7.54 0.63
CA ALA A 109 5.82 6.87 0.48
C ALA A 109 5.39 6.88 -0.99
N VAL A 110 4.95 5.73 -1.50
CA VAL A 110 4.38 5.62 -2.84
C VAL A 110 2.91 5.29 -2.71
N ASN A 111 2.09 6.06 -3.42
CA ASN A 111 0.65 5.89 -3.47
C ASN A 111 0.27 5.30 -4.82
N MET A 112 -0.36 4.13 -4.77
CA MET A 112 -0.75 3.32 -5.92
C MET A 112 -2.26 3.08 -5.92
N ASP A 113 -2.84 3.08 -7.11
CA ASP A 113 -4.19 2.53 -7.30
C ASP A 113 -4.16 1.01 -7.13
N ILE A 114 -5.14 0.48 -6.43
CA ILE A 114 -5.43 -0.96 -6.34
C ILE A 114 -6.86 -1.20 -6.79
N ARG A 115 -7.06 -2.28 -7.55
CA ARG A 115 -8.37 -2.77 -7.96
C ARG A 115 -8.47 -4.25 -7.63
N PHE A 116 -9.57 -4.62 -6.99
CA PHE A 116 -9.91 -6.01 -6.70
C PHE A 116 -10.79 -6.59 -7.82
N ASP A 117 -10.69 -7.89 -8.05
CA ASP A 117 -11.51 -8.60 -9.05
C ASP A 117 -12.99 -8.65 -8.68
N ARG A 118 -13.29 -8.51 -7.38
CA ARG A 118 -14.65 -8.46 -6.83
C ARG A 118 -14.75 -7.37 -5.76
N ARG A 119 -15.97 -7.05 -5.33
CA ARG A 119 -16.15 -6.23 -4.12
C ARG A 119 -15.56 -6.98 -2.92
N VAL A 120 -14.76 -6.28 -2.13
CA VAL A 120 -14.13 -6.78 -0.91
C VAL A 120 -14.75 -6.05 0.27
N GLU A 121 -15.29 -6.81 1.21
CA GLU A 121 -15.78 -6.28 2.48
C GLU A 121 -14.64 -5.67 3.28
N LEU A 122 -14.90 -4.53 3.94
CA LEU A 122 -13.93 -3.82 4.75
C LEU A 122 -13.72 -4.43 6.15
N THR A 123 -13.99 -5.72 6.32
CA THR A 123 -13.64 -6.44 7.53
C THR A 123 -12.14 -6.73 7.55
N LYS A 124 -11.54 -6.76 8.75
CA LYS A 124 -10.12 -7.12 8.93
C LYS A 124 -9.73 -8.38 8.14
N LYS A 125 -10.54 -9.43 8.23
CA LYS A 125 -10.26 -10.72 7.60
C LYS A 125 -10.30 -10.62 6.07
N SER A 126 -11.38 -10.08 5.52
CA SER A 126 -11.58 -9.99 4.07
C SER A 126 -10.54 -9.08 3.42
N LEU A 127 -10.27 -7.92 4.03
CA LEU A 127 -9.30 -6.97 3.51
C LEU A 127 -7.85 -7.46 3.67
N THR A 128 -7.51 -8.11 4.79
CA THR A 128 -6.19 -8.75 4.94
C THR A 128 -5.97 -9.79 3.84
N SER A 129 -6.96 -10.66 3.58
CA SER A 129 -6.85 -11.66 2.53
C SER A 129 -6.66 -11.03 1.15
N ALA A 130 -7.45 -10.02 0.81
CA ALA A 130 -7.39 -9.38 -0.51
C ALA A 130 -6.09 -8.57 -0.71
N LEU A 131 -5.63 -7.86 0.31
CA LEU A 131 -4.38 -7.10 0.22
C LEU A 131 -3.16 -8.01 0.29
N SER A 132 -3.24 -9.18 0.92
CA SER A 132 -2.09 -10.09 1.00
C SER A 132 -1.59 -10.51 -0.38
N GLU A 133 -2.49 -10.78 -1.33
CA GLU A 133 -2.10 -11.13 -2.70
C GLU A 133 -1.31 -10.00 -3.37
N VAL A 134 -1.80 -8.77 -3.24
CA VAL A 134 -1.14 -7.57 -3.76
C VAL A 134 0.21 -7.34 -3.08
N LEU A 135 0.28 -7.49 -1.75
CA LEU A 135 1.49 -7.27 -0.96
C LEU A 135 2.55 -8.35 -1.24
N ASP A 136 2.14 -9.61 -1.41
CA ASP A 136 3.03 -10.70 -1.79
C ASP A 136 3.65 -10.44 -3.17
N GLU A 137 2.87 -9.94 -4.14
CA GLU A 137 3.39 -9.57 -5.46
C GLU A 137 4.37 -8.40 -5.39
N ILE A 138 4.07 -7.36 -4.60
CA ILE A 138 4.92 -6.19 -4.40
C ILE A 138 6.23 -6.57 -3.67
N HIS A 139 6.15 -7.45 -2.68
CA HIS A 139 7.32 -7.98 -2.00
C HIS A 139 8.16 -8.85 -2.97
N ALA A 140 7.53 -9.68 -3.80
CA ALA A 140 8.23 -10.52 -4.77
C ALA A 140 9.05 -9.71 -5.80
N ILE A 141 8.62 -8.48 -6.11
CA ILE A 141 9.39 -7.54 -6.93
C ILE A 141 10.34 -6.64 -6.11
N GLN A 142 10.53 -6.92 -4.81
CA GLN A 142 11.50 -6.25 -3.93
C GLN A 142 11.27 -4.75 -3.74
N VAL A 143 10.01 -4.31 -3.73
CA VAL A 143 9.66 -2.93 -3.40
C VAL A 143 9.62 -2.74 -1.88
N ILE A 144 8.97 -3.68 -1.18
CA ILE A 144 8.91 -3.80 0.28
C ILE A 144 9.59 -5.09 0.73
#